data_AF-A0A967JVF3-F1
#
_entry.id   AF-A0A967JVF3-F1
#
_cell.length_a   1.000
_cell.length_b   1.000
_cell.length_c   1.000
_cell.angle_alpha   90.00
_cell.angle_beta   90.00
_cell.angle_gamma   90.00
#
_symmetry.space_group_name_H-M   'P 1'
#
loop_
_entity.id
_entity.type
_entity.pdbx_description
1 polymer ?
#
loop_
_entity_poly.entity_id
_entity_poly.type
_entity_poly.pdbx_seq_one_letter_code
_entity_poly.pdbx_strand_id
1 'polypeptide(L)'
;IASALGPGETGTADPGLEIDYRLDAGSYDGFEPWTIGNVEARYIKHRLNLDTAKGVAKVTGFKPTVDLEERSEGAKGVTVAAGGTAVSFAARFHVAPRVTVVADSASALIATKTGVGQSGFTAHVFDSGGADVGGTVDWNAFGA
;
A
#
# COMPACT_ATOMS: atom_id res chain seq x y z
N ILE A 1 8.42 -0.16 -22.62
CA ILE A 1 8.14 0.92 -23.60
C ILE A 1 8.21 0.31 -25.00
N ALA A 2 7.31 0.68 -25.92
CA ALA A 2 7.40 0.23 -27.31
C ALA A 2 7.99 1.34 -28.18
N SER A 3 9.16 1.09 -28.78
CA SER A 3 9.88 2.02 -29.63
C SER A 3 10.53 1.33 -30.83
N ALA A 4 10.81 2.11 -31.87
CA ALA A 4 11.65 1.73 -33.00
C ALA A 4 12.39 2.98 -33.50
N LEU A 5 13.40 2.81 -34.35
CA LEU A 5 13.96 3.94 -35.10
C LEU A 5 12.90 4.53 -36.05
N GLY A 6 12.99 5.82 -36.31
CA GLY A 6 12.19 6.49 -37.34
C GLY A 6 12.49 5.92 -38.73
N PRO A 7 11.55 6.04 -39.68
CA PRO A 7 11.79 5.59 -41.06
C PRO A 7 13.02 6.28 -41.66
N GLY A 8 14.01 5.50 -42.09
CA GLY A 8 15.24 6.02 -42.69
C GLY A 8 16.33 6.45 -41.70
N GLU A 9 16.09 6.28 -40.40
CA GLU A 9 17.01 6.70 -39.34
C GLU A 9 18.01 5.60 -38.97
N THR A 10 19.21 5.99 -38.58
CA THR A 10 20.26 5.10 -38.06
C THR A 10 20.55 5.42 -36.60
N GLY A 11 20.92 4.42 -35.81
CA GLY A 11 21.29 4.61 -34.39
C GLY A 11 20.61 3.61 -33.48
N THR A 12 20.31 4.02 -32.26
CA THR A 12 19.62 3.20 -31.25
C THR A 12 18.37 3.91 -30.76
N ALA A 13 17.24 3.20 -30.76
CA ALA A 13 16.03 3.66 -30.07
C ALA A 13 16.17 3.36 -28.58
N ASP A 14 16.50 4.38 -27.78
CA ASP A 14 16.84 4.24 -26.35
C ASP A 14 15.83 4.96 -25.43
N PRO A 15 14.59 4.45 -25.30
CA PRO A 15 13.63 5.05 -24.39
C PRO A 15 13.86 4.57 -22.94
N GLY A 16 14.03 5.51 -22.02
CA GLY A 16 14.07 5.28 -20.58
C GLY A 16 12.71 5.51 -19.92
N LEU A 17 12.44 4.77 -18.84
CA LEU A 17 11.39 5.11 -17.87
C LEU A 17 12.06 5.74 -16.66
N GLU A 18 11.56 6.89 -16.26
CA GLU A 18 11.92 7.53 -15.00
C GLU A 18 10.67 7.69 -14.15
N ILE A 19 10.82 7.56 -12.83
CA ILE A 19 9.75 7.79 -11.87
C ILE A 19 10.16 8.89 -10.90
N ASP A 20 9.16 9.48 -10.27
CA ASP A 20 9.30 10.42 -9.17
C ASP A 20 8.14 10.15 -8.23
N TYR A 21 8.41 9.90 -6.96
CA TYR A 21 7.41 9.37 -6.03
C TYR A 21 7.51 9.95 -4.64
N ARG A 22 6.42 9.84 -3.88
CA ARG A 22 6.34 10.37 -2.50
C ARG A 22 5.26 9.68 -1.69
N LEU A 23 5.44 9.71 -0.38
CA LEU A 23 4.49 9.15 0.60
C LEU A 23 3.36 10.13 0.92
N ASP A 24 3.64 11.43 1.01
CA ASP A 24 2.66 12.41 1.49
C ASP A 24 2.39 13.55 0.50
N ALA A 25 1.38 14.36 0.82
CA ALA A 25 1.16 15.65 0.18
C ALA A 25 2.41 16.55 0.40
N GLY A 26 2.88 17.22 -0.65
CA GLY A 26 4.22 17.84 -0.67
C GLY A 26 4.88 17.86 -2.05
N SER A 27 6.10 18.37 -2.11
CA SER A 27 6.88 18.42 -3.35
C SER A 27 7.43 17.04 -3.71
N TYR A 28 7.56 16.82 -5.01
CA TYR A 28 8.36 15.75 -5.56
C TYR A 28 9.85 16.16 -5.53
N ASP A 29 10.78 15.21 -5.45
CA ASP A 29 12.21 15.48 -5.28
C ASP A 29 13.02 15.34 -6.58
N GLY A 30 12.44 14.71 -7.59
CA GLY A 30 12.99 14.67 -8.94
C GLY A 30 12.79 13.33 -9.62
N PHE A 31 12.84 13.36 -10.94
CA PHE A 31 12.76 12.12 -11.71
C PHE A 31 14.08 11.37 -11.67
N GLU A 32 13.98 10.08 -11.38
CA GLU A 32 15.10 9.14 -11.34
C GLU A 32 14.84 7.94 -12.27
N PRO A 33 15.90 7.32 -12.84
CA PRO A 33 15.76 6.14 -13.68
C PRO A 33 15.09 4.98 -12.93
N TRP A 34 14.01 4.44 -13.50
CA TRP A 34 13.35 3.27 -12.94
C TRP A 34 13.98 1.97 -13.45
N THR A 35 14.25 1.07 -12.52
CA THR A 35 14.66 -0.32 -12.80
C THR A 35 13.71 -1.27 -12.07
N ILE A 36 13.83 -2.58 -12.27
CA ILE A 36 12.95 -3.56 -11.61
C ILE A 36 13.10 -3.45 -10.08
N GLY A 37 12.00 -3.23 -9.38
CA GLY A 37 11.99 -3.12 -7.92
C GLY A 37 10.64 -2.69 -7.35
N ASN A 38 10.63 -2.44 -6.05
CA ASN A 38 9.48 -1.93 -5.29
C ASN A 38 9.84 -0.59 -4.67
N VAL A 39 8.87 0.32 -4.58
CA VAL A 39 8.99 1.61 -3.88
C VAL A 39 7.80 1.79 -2.95
N GLU A 40 8.04 2.40 -1.79
CA GLU A 40 6.95 2.84 -0.92
C GLU A 40 6.48 4.22 -1.40
N ALA A 41 5.29 4.28 -2.01
CA ALA A 41 4.78 5.50 -2.63
C ALA A 41 3.26 5.59 -2.63
N ARG A 42 2.70 6.76 -2.32
CA ARG A 42 1.25 7.04 -2.50
C ARG A 42 0.95 7.86 -3.74
N TYR A 43 1.95 8.57 -4.24
CA TYR A 43 1.87 9.36 -5.46
C TYR A 43 3.07 9.04 -6.31
N ILE A 44 2.84 8.68 -7.58
CA ILE A 44 3.90 8.33 -8.52
C ILE A 44 3.66 9.12 -9.82
N LYS A 45 4.71 9.78 -10.31
CA LYS A 45 4.78 10.31 -11.66
C LYS A 45 5.66 9.39 -12.51
N HIS A 46 5.28 9.25 -13.76
CA HIS A 46 6.06 8.49 -14.74
C HIS A 46 6.49 9.44 -15.86
N ARG A 47 7.75 9.36 -16.27
CA ARG A 47 8.31 10.11 -17.38
C ARG A 47 8.98 9.16 -18.35
N LEU A 48 8.65 9.34 -19.63
CA LEU A 48 9.40 8.76 -20.72
C LEU A 48 10.56 9.71 -21.03
N ASN A 49 11.78 9.21 -20.94
CA ASN A 49 12.98 9.92 -21.39
C ASN A 49 13.43 9.34 -22.73
N LEU A 50 13.77 10.21 -23.70
CA LEU A 50 14.26 9.79 -25.00
C LEU A 50 15.46 10.63 -25.40
N ASP A 51 16.62 10.00 -25.53
CA ASP A 51 17.83 10.65 -26.00
C ASP A 51 17.90 10.63 -27.53
N THR A 52 17.48 11.74 -28.14
CA THR A 52 17.47 11.89 -29.60
C THR A 52 18.88 12.04 -30.21
N ALA A 53 19.92 12.21 -29.40
CA ALA A 53 21.29 12.23 -29.90
C ALA A 53 21.81 10.82 -30.25
N LYS A 54 21.22 9.76 -29.67
CA LYS A 54 21.55 8.35 -29.98
C LYS A 54 20.81 7.81 -31.20
N GLY A 55 19.78 8.53 -31.65
CA GLY A 55 18.95 8.18 -32.80
C GLY A 55 17.57 8.82 -32.71
N VAL A 56 16.93 9.04 -33.86
CA VAL A 56 15.57 9.55 -33.91
C VAL A 56 14.60 8.38 -33.72
N ALA A 57 14.08 8.21 -32.51
CA ALA A 57 13.16 7.13 -32.20
C ALA A 57 11.69 7.54 -32.38
N LYS A 58 10.88 6.61 -32.87
CA LYS A 58 9.43 6.66 -32.84
C LYS A 58 8.94 5.85 -31.64
N VAL A 59 8.24 6.50 -30.71
CA VAL A 59 7.57 5.83 -29.58
C VAL A 59 6.12 5.60 -29.94
N THR A 60 5.69 4.34 -29.93
CA THR A 60 4.33 3.93 -30.33
C THR A 60 3.46 3.57 -29.14
N GLY A 61 4.04 3.42 -27.96
CA GLY A 61 3.29 3.13 -26.74
C GLY A 61 4.07 3.40 -25.46
N PHE A 62 3.42 4.11 -24.54
CA PHE A 62 3.87 4.33 -23.17
C PHE A 62 2.69 4.05 -22.22
N LYS A 63 2.75 2.91 -21.52
CA LYS A 63 1.71 2.45 -20.59
C LYS A 63 2.38 2.03 -19.28
N PRO A 64 2.79 2.98 -18.43
CA PRO A 64 3.27 2.63 -17.10
C PRO A 64 2.13 1.98 -16.29
N THR A 65 2.47 0.91 -15.58
CA THR A 65 1.55 0.17 -14.71
C THR A 65 2.15 0.17 -13.31
N VAL A 66 1.33 0.50 -12.33
CA VAL A 66 1.68 0.36 -10.91
C VAL A 66 0.89 -0.83 -10.41
N ASP A 67 1.59 -1.79 -9.83
CA ASP A 67 0.97 -2.89 -9.10
C ASP A 67 1.17 -2.64 -7.60
N LEU A 68 0.16 -3.00 -6.81
CA LEU A 68 0.19 -2.86 -5.37
C LEU A 68 0.02 -4.24 -4.75
N GLU A 69 1.08 -4.70 -4.09
CA GLU A 69 1.09 -6.01 -3.45
C GLU A 69 0.11 -6.02 -2.26
N GLU A 70 -0.76 -7.02 -2.22
CA GLU A 70 -1.59 -7.26 -1.04
C GLU A 70 -0.69 -7.67 0.13
N ARG A 71 -0.95 -7.11 1.31
CA ARG A 71 -0.20 -7.42 2.53
C ARG A 71 -1.11 -7.87 3.65
N SER A 72 -0.54 -8.69 4.53
CA SER A 72 -1.15 -9.09 5.78
C SER A 72 -0.36 -8.49 6.95
N GLU A 73 -1.06 -8.05 7.97
CA GLU A 73 -0.49 -7.56 9.22
C GLU A 73 -1.32 -8.11 10.38
N GLY A 74 -0.71 -8.45 11.51
CA GLY A 74 -1.45 -8.97 12.65
C GLY A 74 -0.64 -8.94 13.94
N ALA A 75 -1.33 -9.04 15.06
CA ALA A 75 -0.71 -9.23 16.36
C ALA A 75 -1.54 -10.20 17.19
N LYS A 76 -0.88 -10.80 18.19
CA LYS A 76 -1.48 -11.71 19.16
C LYS A 76 -1.38 -11.17 20.56
N GLY A 77 -2.29 -11.57 21.44
CA GLY A 77 -2.23 -11.22 22.86
C GLY A 77 -2.42 -9.73 23.13
N VAL A 78 -3.18 -9.02 22.30
CA VAL A 78 -3.41 -7.58 22.46
C VAL A 78 -4.44 -7.35 23.57
N THR A 79 -4.04 -6.62 24.61
CA THR A 79 -4.96 -6.23 25.69
C THR A 79 -5.91 -5.14 25.20
N VAL A 80 -7.20 -5.39 25.35
CA VAL A 80 -8.30 -4.46 25.09
C VAL A 80 -8.91 -4.05 26.42
N ALA A 81 -8.88 -2.76 26.74
CA ALA A 81 -9.58 -2.21 27.90
C ALA A 81 -11.11 -2.23 27.70
N ALA A 82 -11.86 -2.29 28.80
CA ALA A 82 -13.30 -2.08 28.76
C ALA A 82 -13.61 -0.71 28.13
N GLY A 83 -14.53 -0.70 27.16
CA GLY A 83 -14.85 0.47 26.34
C GLY A 83 -14.03 0.59 25.05
N GLY A 84 -13.11 -0.35 24.82
CA GLY A 84 -12.36 -0.50 23.57
C GLY A 84 -10.92 -0.03 23.64
N THR A 85 -10.13 -0.42 22.64
CA THR A 85 -8.72 -0.04 22.51
C THR A 85 -8.37 0.21 21.05
N ALA A 86 -7.73 1.35 20.79
CA ALA A 86 -7.22 1.69 19.47
C ALA A 86 -6.00 0.82 19.13
N VAL A 87 -6.05 0.15 17.98
CA VAL A 87 -4.96 -0.65 17.41
C VAL A 87 -4.45 0.08 16.18
N SER A 88 -3.16 0.40 16.18
CA SER A 88 -2.48 1.01 15.03
C SER A 88 -1.81 -0.05 14.19
N PHE A 89 -1.89 0.11 12.88
CA PHE A 89 -1.06 -0.66 11.95
C PHE A 89 0.38 -0.11 11.93
N ALA A 90 1.36 -0.99 11.81
CA ALA A 90 2.78 -0.64 11.71
C ALA A 90 3.06 0.19 10.45
N ALA A 91 2.40 -0.17 9.34
CA ALA A 91 2.37 0.62 8.12
C ALA A 91 0.92 0.97 7.78
N ARG A 92 0.70 2.11 7.14
CA ARG A 92 -0.62 2.50 6.65
C ARG A 92 -0.97 1.70 5.39
N PHE A 93 -2.19 1.18 5.28
CA PHE A 93 -2.71 0.61 4.03
C PHE A 93 -3.14 1.73 3.06
N HIS A 94 -3.09 1.48 1.75
CA HIS A 94 -3.57 2.42 0.74
C HIS A 94 -5.10 2.56 0.80
N VAL A 95 -5.80 1.46 1.09
CA VAL A 95 -7.24 1.37 1.31
C VAL A 95 -7.48 0.72 2.67
N ALA A 96 -8.60 1.06 3.35
CA ALA A 96 -8.92 0.43 4.62
C ALA A 96 -8.98 -1.10 4.45
N PRO A 97 -8.18 -1.88 5.22
CA PRO A 97 -8.07 -3.32 5.01
C PRO A 97 -9.29 -4.05 5.57
N ARG A 98 -9.41 -5.34 5.23
CA ARG A 98 -10.30 -6.25 5.96
C ARG A 98 -9.61 -6.67 7.25
N VAL A 99 -10.26 -6.43 8.39
CA VAL A 99 -9.73 -6.82 9.70
C VAL A 99 -10.58 -7.94 10.29
N THR A 100 -9.92 -8.98 10.80
CA THR A 100 -10.53 -10.02 11.64
C THR A 100 -9.97 -9.86 13.04
N VAL A 101 -10.83 -9.88 14.04
CA VAL A 101 -10.47 -9.83 15.46
C VAL A 101 -11.12 -11.02 16.13
N VAL A 102 -10.36 -11.74 16.94
CA VAL A 102 -10.79 -12.93 17.66
C VAL A 102 -10.44 -12.76 19.13
N ALA A 103 -11.37 -13.06 20.02
CA ALA A 103 -11.10 -13.04 21.46
C ALA A 103 -10.18 -14.23 21.81
N ASP A 104 -9.10 -13.95 22.53
CA ASP A 104 -8.25 -14.96 23.14
C ASP A 104 -8.71 -15.16 24.60
N SER A 105 -9.64 -16.10 24.79
CA SER A 105 -10.24 -16.37 26.09
C SER A 105 -10.80 -17.79 26.19
N ALA A 106 -10.78 -18.34 27.41
CA ALA A 106 -11.49 -19.57 27.74
C ALA A 106 -13.00 -19.35 27.96
N SER A 107 -13.42 -18.10 28.16
CA SER A 107 -14.83 -17.71 28.30
C SER A 107 -15.43 -17.32 26.95
N ALA A 108 -16.75 -17.47 26.81
CA ALA A 108 -17.46 -16.99 25.64
C ALA A 108 -17.48 -15.45 25.60
N LEU A 109 -16.58 -14.87 24.80
CA LEU A 109 -16.48 -13.43 24.56
C LEU A 109 -16.71 -13.13 23.07
N ILE A 110 -17.24 -11.94 22.79
CA ILE A 110 -17.53 -11.45 21.45
C ILE A 110 -16.56 -10.33 21.13
N ALA A 111 -15.52 -10.62 20.36
CA ALA A 111 -14.63 -9.59 19.84
C ALA A 111 -15.28 -8.88 18.65
N THR A 112 -15.24 -7.55 18.66
CA THR A 112 -15.71 -6.72 17.54
C THR A 112 -14.69 -5.63 17.23
N LYS A 113 -14.92 -4.93 16.13
CA LYS A 113 -14.09 -3.83 15.66
C LYS A 113 -14.96 -2.69 15.15
N THR A 114 -14.50 -1.46 15.37
CA THR A 114 -15.09 -0.25 14.81
C THR A 114 -14.00 0.64 14.21
N GLY A 115 -14.40 1.64 13.42
CA GLY A 115 -13.45 2.65 12.92
C GLY A 115 -12.29 2.12 12.08
N VAL A 116 -12.48 1.03 11.33
CA VAL A 116 -11.43 0.48 10.46
C VAL A 116 -11.05 1.51 9.40
N GLY A 117 -9.86 2.06 9.54
CA GLY A 117 -9.25 3.01 8.63
C GLY A 117 -7.96 2.46 8.04
N GLN A 118 -7.24 3.33 7.32
CA GLN A 118 -5.97 2.95 6.68
C GLN A 118 -4.83 2.76 7.69
N SER A 119 -4.92 3.36 8.87
CA SER A 119 -3.85 3.39 9.88
C SER A 119 -4.17 2.56 11.13
N GLY A 120 -5.37 2.00 11.24
CA GLY A 120 -5.77 1.25 12.42
C GLY A 120 -7.27 1.05 12.53
N PHE A 121 -7.71 0.56 13.67
CA PHE A 121 -9.09 0.32 14.05
C PHE A 121 -9.25 0.36 15.58
N THR A 122 -10.47 0.34 16.10
CA THR A 122 -10.72 0.15 17.54
C THR A 122 -11.25 -1.25 17.78
N ALA A 123 -10.58 -2.03 18.63
CA ALA A 123 -11.03 -3.35 19.08
C ALA A 123 -11.92 -3.21 20.32
N HIS A 124 -12.95 -4.04 20.42
CA HIS A 124 -13.84 -4.14 21.57
C HIS A 124 -14.07 -5.62 21.92
N VAL A 125 -14.32 -5.91 23.19
CA VAL A 125 -14.63 -7.27 23.65
C VAL A 125 -15.84 -7.23 24.57
N PHE A 126 -16.91 -7.92 24.16
CA PHE A 126 -18.17 -7.97 24.89
C PHE A 126 -18.40 -9.33 25.54
N ASP A 127 -19.08 -9.35 26.67
CA ASP A 127 -19.66 -10.57 27.23
C ASP A 127 -20.98 -10.95 26.53
N SER A 128 -21.56 -12.09 26.92
CA SER A 128 -22.84 -12.55 26.40
C SER A 128 -24.05 -11.70 26.83
N GLY A 129 -23.88 -10.83 27.83
CA GLY A 129 -24.85 -9.83 28.25
C GLY A 129 -24.78 -8.52 27.45
N GLY A 130 -23.78 -8.37 26.57
CA GLY A 130 -23.56 -7.18 25.76
C GLY A 130 -22.79 -6.07 26.48
N ALA A 131 -22.18 -6.33 27.64
CA ALA A 131 -21.30 -5.38 28.31
C ALA A 131 -19.89 -5.43 27.71
N ASP A 132 -19.29 -4.27 27.41
CA ASP A 132 -17.89 -4.17 26.98
C ASP A 132 -16.99 -4.38 28.20
N VAL A 133 -16.44 -5.58 28.32
CA VAL A 133 -15.65 -6.04 29.47
C VAL A 133 -14.15 -5.96 29.22
N GLY A 134 -13.74 -5.65 27.99
CA GLY A 134 -12.34 -5.79 27.57
C GLY A 134 -11.87 -7.25 27.59
N GLY A 135 -10.56 -7.45 27.48
CA GLY A 135 -9.94 -8.77 27.46
C GLY A 135 -8.68 -8.80 26.60
N THR A 136 -8.41 -9.96 26.01
CA THR A 136 -7.28 -10.16 25.10
C THR A 136 -7.80 -10.57 23.73
N VAL A 137 -7.20 -10.06 22.67
CA VAL A 137 -7.56 -10.41 21.29
C VAL A 137 -6.33 -10.71 20.44
N ASP A 138 -6.55 -11.56 19.45
CA ASP A 138 -5.69 -11.71 18.28
C ASP A 138 -6.38 -11.03 17.10
N TRP A 139 -5.59 -10.43 16.19
CA TRP A 139 -6.15 -9.82 15.00
C TRP A 139 -5.27 -10.02 13.77
N ASN A 140 -5.91 -10.00 12.61
CA ASN A 140 -5.26 -10.00 11.30
C ASN A 140 -5.97 -8.99 10.38
N ALA A 141 -5.20 -8.13 9.74
CA ALA A 141 -5.60 -7.21 8.70
C ALA A 141 -5.04 -7.69 7.36
N PHE A 142 -5.86 -7.72 6.32
CA PHE A 142 -5.48 -8.08 4.97
C PHE A 142 -6.01 -7.04 3.98
N GLY A 143 -5.14 -6.53 3.12
CA GLY A 143 -5.50 -5.52 2.13
C GLY A 143 -4.27 -4.89 1.49
N ALA A 144 -4.50 -3.77 0.81
CA ALA A 144 -3.51 -3.04 0.04
C ALA A 144 -3.48 -1.58 0.51
#